data_AF-A0A0K2RHB3-F1
#
_entry.id   AF-A0A0K2RHB3-F1
#
_cell.length_a   1.000
_cell.length_b   1.000
_cell.length_c   1.000
_cell.angle_alpha   90.00
_cell.angle_beta   90.00
_cell.angle_gamma   90.00
#
_symmetry.space_group_name_H-M   'P 1'
#
loop_
_entity.id
_entity.type
_entity.pdbx_description
1 polymer ?
#
loop_
_entity_poly.entity_id
_entity_poly.type
_entity_poly.pdbx_seq_one_letter_code
_entity_poly.pdbx_strand_id
1 'polypeptide(L)'
;MEPTEENFRSMYALMTNTVEAKSQVRVREFGYYRQFWTNFIERGQGRLLFVFENGVPSVGAFVINYGRKGTYKDGGSLQKRAQYGDSHLVQWTAINQVKELGCTEYDFCGTPPADRLKDTSHPFHGLGLFKTSFSKTVTDFVGCYDQVISPLKYKLWTAAGERIARQIYTRRTGQQFY
;
A
#
# COMPACT_ATOMS: atom_id res chain seq x y z
N MET A 1 -2.55 15.89 -7.87
CA MET A 1 -3.32 16.68 -6.89
C MET A 1 -2.34 17.44 -6.03
N GLU A 2 -2.66 18.69 -5.70
CA GLU A 2 -1.77 19.49 -4.85
C GLU A 2 -1.65 18.88 -3.45
N PRO A 3 -0.47 18.93 -2.81
CA PRO A 3 -0.20 18.35 -1.51
C PRO A 3 -0.75 19.21 -0.37
N THR A 4 -2.05 19.48 -0.39
CA THR A 4 -2.72 20.22 0.69
C THR A 4 -3.05 19.29 1.85
N GLU A 5 -3.15 19.87 3.05
CA GLU A 5 -3.58 19.17 4.26
C GLU A 5 -4.95 18.48 4.06
N GLU A 6 -5.86 19.15 3.36
CA GLU A 6 -7.18 18.63 3.00
C GLU A 6 -7.06 17.37 2.11
N ASN A 7 -6.27 17.45 1.04
CA ASN A 7 -6.07 16.32 0.14
C ASN A 7 -5.41 15.12 0.85
N PHE A 8 -4.45 15.36 1.73
CA PHE A 8 -3.86 14.28 2.54
C PHE A 8 -4.89 13.65 3.47
N ARG A 9 -5.75 14.45 4.10
CA ARG A 9 -6.81 13.92 4.96
C ARG A 9 -7.83 13.10 4.17
N SER A 10 -8.19 13.53 2.96
CA SER A 10 -9.07 12.75 2.08
C SER A 10 -8.43 11.42 1.66
N MET A 11 -7.15 11.41 1.28
CA MET A 11 -6.43 10.16 0.99
C MET A 11 -6.40 9.22 2.20
N TYR A 12 -6.08 9.77 3.37
CA TYR A 12 -6.01 9.01 4.62
C TYR A 12 -7.37 8.41 4.99
N ALA A 13 -8.45 9.18 4.85
CA ALA A 13 -9.81 8.70 5.09
C ALA A 13 -10.18 7.55 4.14
N LEU A 14 -9.88 7.69 2.85
CA LEU A 14 -10.12 6.63 1.85
C LEU A 14 -9.36 5.34 2.18
N MET A 15 -8.08 5.46 2.58
CA MET A 15 -7.27 4.31 2.98
C MET A 15 -7.80 3.64 4.24
N THR A 16 -8.07 4.43 5.28
CA THR A 16 -8.53 3.92 6.58
C THR A 16 -9.84 3.17 6.42
N ASN A 17 -10.82 3.77 5.73
CA ASN A 17 -12.11 3.13 5.44
C ASN A 17 -11.95 1.84 4.61
N THR A 18 -10.96 1.78 3.72
CA THR A 18 -10.69 0.57 2.93
C THR A 18 -10.08 -0.54 3.78
N VAL A 19 -9.14 -0.20 4.65
CA VAL A 19 -8.47 -1.15 5.54
C VAL A 19 -9.45 -1.68 6.58
N GLU A 20 -10.21 -0.81 7.24
CA GLU A 20 -11.22 -1.20 8.24
C GLU A 20 -12.31 -2.09 7.65
N ALA A 21 -12.70 -1.86 6.39
CA ALA A 21 -13.70 -2.69 5.72
C ALA A 21 -13.17 -4.08 5.29
N LYS A 22 -11.85 -4.27 5.18
CA LYS A 22 -11.26 -5.46 4.53
C LYS A 22 -10.24 -6.21 5.39
N SER A 23 -9.82 -5.65 6.52
CA SER A 23 -8.75 -6.19 7.35
C SER A 23 -8.96 -5.84 8.81
N GLN A 24 -8.40 -6.66 9.70
CA GLN A 24 -8.32 -6.39 11.14
C GLN A 24 -7.04 -5.62 11.52
N VAL A 25 -6.24 -5.23 10.53
CA VAL A 25 -5.01 -4.46 10.72
C VAL A 25 -5.37 -2.99 10.90
N ARG A 26 -4.79 -2.34 11.91
CA ARG A 26 -4.94 -0.88 12.06
C ARG A 26 -4.06 -0.17 11.03
N VAL A 27 -4.46 1.00 10.58
CA VAL A 27 -3.55 1.90 9.86
C VAL A 27 -2.61 2.61 10.83
N ARG A 28 -1.46 3.10 10.34
CA ARG A 28 -0.63 4.04 11.12
C ARG A 28 -1.36 5.38 11.28
N GLU A 29 -0.93 6.20 12.22
CA GLU A 29 -1.53 7.52 12.43
C GLU A 29 -1.31 8.45 11.22
N PHE A 30 -2.22 9.41 11.03
CA PHE A 30 -2.16 10.36 9.92
C PHE A 30 -0.80 11.07 9.79
N GLY A 31 -0.17 11.42 10.92
CA GLY A 31 1.13 12.09 10.93
C GLY A 31 2.23 11.31 10.20
N TYR A 32 2.21 9.97 10.30
CA TYR A 32 3.13 9.10 9.56
C TYR A 32 2.94 9.24 8.06
N TYR A 33 1.70 9.14 7.59
CA TYR A 33 1.39 9.20 6.16
C TYR A 33 1.63 10.59 5.58
N ARG A 34 1.23 11.64 6.31
CA ARG A 34 1.52 13.03 5.94
C ARG A 34 3.02 13.22 5.71
N GLN A 35 3.85 12.82 6.68
CA GLN A 35 5.31 12.93 6.55
C GLN A 35 5.84 12.10 5.37
N PHE A 36 5.39 10.86 5.23
CA PHE A 36 5.81 9.99 4.14
C PHE A 36 5.46 10.60 2.76
N TRP A 37 4.21 11.03 2.57
CA TRP A 37 3.76 11.62 1.30
C TRP A 37 4.48 12.92 0.99
N THR A 38 4.60 13.84 1.96
CA THR A 38 5.33 15.10 1.81
C THR A 38 6.76 14.85 1.35
N ASN A 39 7.50 13.95 2.01
CA ASN A 39 8.90 13.68 1.68
C ASN A 39 9.11 13.21 0.24
N PHE A 40 8.19 12.40 -0.30
CA PHE A 40 8.26 11.95 -1.69
C PHE A 40 7.82 13.04 -2.68
N ILE A 41 6.76 13.78 -2.37
CA ILE A 41 6.26 14.85 -3.24
C ILE A 41 7.29 15.97 -3.39
N GLU A 42 7.90 16.44 -2.30
CA GLU A 42 8.90 17.51 -2.32
C GLU A 42 10.15 17.16 -3.16
N ARG A 43 10.41 15.87 -3.34
CA ARG A 43 11.51 15.35 -4.17
C ARG A 43 11.11 15.12 -5.63
N GLY A 44 9.87 15.43 -6.02
CA GLY A 44 9.31 15.08 -7.33
C GLY A 44 9.14 13.57 -7.53
N GLN A 45 9.14 12.80 -6.44
CA GLN A 45 9.09 11.34 -6.44
C GLN A 45 7.73 10.79 -6.00
N GLY A 46 6.77 11.64 -5.64
CA GLY A 46 5.47 11.27 -5.12
C GLY A 46 4.33 11.91 -5.90
N ARG A 47 3.27 11.14 -6.15
CA ARG A 47 2.06 11.59 -6.84
C ARG A 47 0.84 11.21 -6.03
N LEU A 48 0.05 12.23 -5.68
CA LEU A 48 -1.27 12.05 -5.11
C LEU A 48 -2.33 12.20 -6.21
N LEU A 49 -3.15 11.17 -6.38
CA LEU A 49 -4.14 11.05 -7.43
C LEU A 49 -5.51 10.76 -6.82
N PHE A 50 -6.54 11.41 -7.33
CA PHE A 50 -7.93 11.15 -6.98
C PHE A 50 -8.79 10.95 -8.22
N VAL A 51 -9.84 10.16 -8.04
CA VAL A 51 -11.06 10.22 -8.86
C VAL A 51 -12.16 10.78 -7.98
N PHE A 52 -13.03 11.61 -8.56
CA PHE A 52 -14.14 12.25 -7.84
C PHE A 52 -15.47 11.74 -8.39
N GLU A 53 -16.39 11.40 -7.48
CA GLU A 53 -17.80 11.16 -7.78
C GLU A 53 -18.62 12.23 -7.04
N ASN A 54 -19.49 12.96 -7.75
CA ASN A 54 -20.35 14.00 -7.18
C ASN A 54 -19.59 15.06 -6.33
N GLY A 55 -18.38 15.43 -6.76
CA GLY A 55 -17.54 16.43 -6.06
C GLY A 55 -16.78 15.89 -4.85
N VAL A 56 -16.87 14.60 -4.53
CA VAL A 56 -16.16 13.97 -3.41
C VAL A 56 -15.11 12.97 -3.92
N PRO A 57 -13.90 12.92 -3.35
CA PRO A 57 -12.92 11.88 -3.67
C PRO A 57 -13.50 10.47 -3.45
N SER A 58 -13.69 9.70 -4.53
CA SER A 58 -14.20 8.33 -4.49
C SER A 58 -13.07 7.30 -4.44
N VAL A 59 -11.93 7.63 -5.05
CA VAL A 59 -10.73 6.78 -5.11
C VAL A 59 -9.50 7.64 -4.94
N GLY A 60 -8.53 7.15 -4.17
CA GLY A 60 -7.24 7.77 -3.97
C GLY A 60 -6.11 6.78 -4.21
N ALA A 61 -5.04 7.26 -4.82
CA ALA A 61 -3.79 6.54 -4.98
C ALA A 61 -2.61 7.46 -4.68
N PHE A 62 -1.65 6.96 -3.90
CA PHE A 62 -0.34 7.54 -3.76
C PHE A 62 0.68 6.63 -4.45
N VAL A 63 1.34 7.19 -5.46
CA VAL A 63 2.30 6.48 -6.31
C VAL A 63 3.65 7.15 -6.19
N ILE A 64 4.68 6.33 -6.00
CA ILE A 64 6.06 6.82 -5.94
C ILE A 64 6.82 6.41 -7.20
N ASN A 65 7.84 7.16 -7.58
CA ASN A 65 8.83 6.76 -8.56
C ASN A 65 10.23 6.76 -7.95
N TYR A 66 10.97 5.68 -8.18
CA TYR A 66 12.35 5.55 -7.71
C TYR A 66 13.18 4.72 -8.69
N GLY A 67 14.27 5.30 -9.20
CA GLY A 67 15.05 4.70 -10.27
C GLY A 67 14.18 4.44 -11.50
N ARG A 68 14.14 3.19 -11.96
CA ARG A 68 13.38 2.77 -13.16
C ARG A 68 11.95 2.31 -12.86
N LYS A 69 11.49 2.38 -11.61
CA LYS A 69 10.23 1.78 -11.16
C LYS A 69 9.28 2.82 -10.60
N GLY A 70 8.03 2.79 -11.06
CA GLY A 70 6.89 3.39 -10.37
C GLY A 70 6.23 2.36 -9.45
N THR A 71 5.73 2.77 -8.29
CA THR A 71 5.16 1.86 -7.29
C THR A 71 3.85 2.39 -6.74
N TYR A 72 2.77 1.60 -6.87
CA TYR A 72 1.49 1.88 -6.24
C TYR A 72 1.58 1.57 -4.74
N LYS A 73 1.87 2.61 -3.96
CA LYS A 73 2.29 2.48 -2.57
C LYS A 73 1.13 2.49 -1.59
N ASP A 74 0.22 3.45 -1.73
CA ASP A 74 -0.96 3.58 -0.86
C ASP A 74 -2.21 3.82 -1.70
N GLY A 75 -3.35 3.32 -1.24
CA GLY A 75 -4.58 3.37 -2.01
C GLY A 75 -5.82 3.13 -1.17
N GLY A 76 -6.92 3.77 -1.56
CA GLY A 76 -8.20 3.61 -0.89
C GLY A 76 -9.35 4.03 -1.78
N SER A 77 -10.54 3.58 -1.43
CA SER A 77 -11.77 3.91 -2.14
C SER A 77 -12.97 3.91 -1.21
N LEU A 78 -13.99 4.72 -1.52
CA LEU A 78 -15.30 4.58 -0.91
C LEU A 78 -15.88 3.18 -1.18
N GLN A 79 -16.69 2.70 -0.23
CA GLN A 79 -17.50 1.50 -0.44
C GLN A 79 -18.71 1.85 -1.31
N LYS A 80 -19.16 0.93 -2.18
CA LYS A 80 -20.33 1.11 -3.07
C LYS A 80 -20.23 2.33 -4.01
N ARG A 81 -19.07 2.52 -4.64
CA ARG A 81 -18.89 3.51 -5.72
C ARG A 81 -19.85 3.24 -6.89
N ALA A 82 -20.25 4.29 -7.58
CA ALA A 82 -21.13 4.18 -8.73
C ALA A 82 -20.40 3.56 -9.93
N GLN A 83 -19.12 3.89 -10.09
CA GLN A 83 -18.31 3.45 -11.21
C GLN A 83 -17.27 2.40 -10.82
N TYR A 84 -17.34 1.24 -11.47
CA TYR A 84 -16.37 0.16 -11.27
C TYR A 84 -14.95 0.57 -11.76
N GLY A 85 -14.89 1.33 -12.86
CA GLY A 85 -13.66 1.70 -13.57
C GLY A 85 -12.79 2.75 -12.89
N ASP A 86 -13.23 3.41 -11.81
CA ASP A 86 -12.48 4.52 -11.19
C ASP A 86 -11.12 4.08 -10.65
N SER A 87 -11.05 2.87 -10.08
CA SER A 87 -9.78 2.29 -9.63
C SER A 87 -8.84 2.05 -10.80
N HIS A 88 -9.39 1.70 -11.96
CA HIS A 88 -8.59 1.47 -13.15
C HIS A 88 -8.08 2.78 -13.74
N LEU A 89 -8.95 3.79 -13.78
CA LEU A 89 -8.61 5.13 -14.26
C LEU A 89 -7.47 5.74 -13.44
N VAL A 90 -7.54 5.69 -12.11
CA VAL A 90 -6.49 6.28 -11.26
C VAL A 90 -5.14 5.59 -11.47
N GLN A 91 -5.12 4.26 -11.60
CA GLN A 91 -3.88 3.51 -11.82
C GLN A 91 -3.35 3.68 -13.24
N TRP A 92 -4.21 3.72 -14.25
CA TRP A 92 -3.78 4.00 -15.63
C TRP A 92 -3.16 5.38 -15.75
N THR A 93 -3.76 6.37 -15.09
CA THR A 93 -3.21 7.73 -14.99
C THR A 93 -1.84 7.71 -14.33
N ALA A 94 -1.70 7.00 -13.20
CA ALA A 94 -0.42 6.87 -12.51
C ALA A 94 0.67 6.23 -13.38
N ILE A 95 0.33 5.14 -14.08
CA ILE A 95 1.24 4.43 -14.99
C ILE A 95 1.78 5.40 -16.05
N ASN A 96 0.90 6.18 -16.68
CA ASN A 96 1.32 7.15 -17.70
C ASN A 96 2.23 8.24 -17.10
N GLN A 97 1.88 8.79 -15.93
CA GLN A 97 2.68 9.85 -15.31
C GLN A 97 4.07 9.40 -14.86
N VAL A 98 4.24 8.16 -14.38
CA VAL A 98 5.58 7.67 -14.02
C VAL A 98 6.38 7.23 -15.25
N LYS A 99 5.69 6.78 -16.31
CA LYS A 99 6.33 6.50 -17.61
C LYS A 99 6.94 7.75 -18.23
N GLU A 100 6.27 8.90 -18.11
CA GLU A 100 6.80 10.21 -18.54
C GLU A 100 8.10 10.59 -17.81
N LEU A 101 8.34 10.05 -16.61
CA LEU A 101 9.62 10.21 -15.88
C LEU A 101 10.69 9.18 -16.25
N GLY A 102 10.45 8.34 -17.27
CA GLY A 102 11.37 7.30 -17.68
C GLY A 102 11.30 6.01 -16.86
N CYS A 103 10.27 5.82 -16.02
CA CYS A 103 10.05 4.51 -15.41
C CYS A 103 9.72 3.46 -16.48
N THR A 104 10.40 2.31 -16.43
CA THR A 104 10.18 1.17 -17.33
C THR A 104 9.35 0.06 -16.68
N GLU A 105 9.12 0.15 -15.37
CA GLU A 105 8.36 -0.81 -14.58
C GLU A 105 7.31 -0.10 -13.73
N TYR A 106 6.15 -0.75 -13.55
CA TYR A 106 5.12 -0.33 -12.61
C TYR A 106 4.76 -1.48 -11.67
N ASP A 107 5.01 -1.26 -10.38
CA ASP A 107 4.87 -2.26 -9.33
C ASP A 107 3.59 -2.03 -8.53
N PHE A 108 2.64 -2.94 -8.68
CA PHE A 108 1.40 -2.92 -7.90
C PHE A 108 1.57 -3.43 -6.47
N CYS A 109 2.77 -3.85 -6.06
CA CYS A 109 3.07 -4.48 -4.78
C CYS A 109 2.28 -5.79 -4.55
N GLY A 110 2.02 -6.16 -3.29
CA GLY A 110 1.57 -7.49 -2.89
C GLY A 110 0.30 -8.01 -3.56
N THR A 111 0.35 -9.24 -4.03
CA THR A 111 -0.74 -10.01 -4.64
C THR A 111 -0.72 -11.42 -4.01
N PRO A 112 -1.74 -12.28 -4.17
CA PRO A 112 -1.54 -13.70 -3.89
C PRO A 112 -0.33 -14.24 -4.67
N PRO A 113 0.38 -15.25 -4.15
CA PRO A 113 1.44 -15.95 -4.88
C PRO A 113 0.97 -16.42 -6.25
N ALA A 114 1.88 -16.54 -7.22
CA ALA A 114 1.51 -16.80 -8.62
C ALA A 114 0.68 -18.10 -8.80
N ASP A 115 0.99 -19.13 -8.03
CA ASP A 115 0.30 -20.42 -8.03
C ASP A 115 -1.10 -20.39 -7.37
N ARG A 116 -1.40 -19.35 -6.59
CA ARG A 116 -2.66 -19.18 -5.85
C ARG A 116 -3.53 -18.03 -6.35
N LEU A 117 -3.22 -17.43 -7.50
CA LEU A 117 -4.01 -16.31 -8.04
C LEU A 117 -5.49 -16.64 -8.26
N LYS A 118 -5.81 -17.89 -8.60
CA LYS A 118 -7.18 -18.37 -8.85
C LYS A 118 -7.91 -18.85 -7.58
N ASP A 119 -7.23 -18.91 -6.44
CA ASP A 119 -7.83 -19.35 -5.18
C ASP A 119 -8.74 -18.26 -4.61
N THR A 120 -10.04 -18.48 -4.70
CA THR A 120 -11.08 -17.54 -4.23
C THR A 120 -11.14 -17.44 -2.70
N SER A 121 -10.55 -18.39 -1.97
CA SER A 121 -10.47 -18.36 -0.51
C SER A 121 -9.30 -17.50 0.01
N HIS A 122 -8.35 -17.14 -0.87
CA HIS A 122 -7.20 -16.35 -0.48
C HIS A 122 -7.62 -14.93 -0.07
N PRO A 123 -7.20 -14.39 1.10
CA PRO A 123 -7.63 -13.07 1.58
C PRO A 123 -7.38 -11.92 0.61
N PHE A 124 -6.34 -12.04 -0.22
CA PHE A 124 -5.97 -11.07 -1.25
C PHE A 124 -6.46 -11.41 -2.67
N HIS A 125 -7.37 -12.38 -2.84
CA HIS A 125 -7.86 -12.78 -4.16
C HIS A 125 -8.42 -11.60 -4.97
N GLY A 126 -9.28 -10.77 -4.36
CA GLY A 126 -9.83 -9.58 -5.03
C GLY A 126 -8.78 -8.53 -5.41
N LEU A 127 -7.73 -8.36 -4.60
CA LEU A 127 -6.59 -7.51 -4.95
C LEU A 127 -5.80 -8.11 -6.11
N GLY A 128 -5.62 -9.43 -6.12
CA GLY A 128 -4.99 -10.17 -7.22
C GLY A 128 -5.74 -10.00 -8.54
N LEU A 129 -7.07 -10.15 -8.54
CA LEU A 129 -7.91 -9.92 -9.73
C LEU A 129 -7.76 -8.49 -10.28
N PHE A 130 -7.79 -7.49 -9.40
CA PHE A 130 -7.58 -6.10 -9.80
C PHE A 130 -6.21 -5.89 -10.45
N LYS A 131 -5.13 -6.30 -9.77
CA LYS A 131 -3.75 -6.08 -10.25
C LYS A 131 -3.47 -6.85 -11.54
N THR A 132 -4.00 -8.08 -11.64
CA THR A 132 -3.81 -8.93 -12.82
C THR A 132 -4.67 -8.54 -14.02
N SER A 133 -5.56 -7.56 -13.87
CA SER A 133 -6.23 -6.91 -15.01
C SER A 133 -5.30 -5.97 -15.78
N PHE A 134 -4.20 -5.48 -15.17
CA PHE A 134 -3.19 -4.65 -15.81
C PHE A 134 -2.00 -5.45 -16.37
N SER A 135 -1.59 -6.51 -15.68
CA SER A 135 -0.46 -7.34 -16.07
C SER A 135 -0.71 -8.80 -15.72
N LYS A 136 -0.30 -9.73 -16.59
CA LYS A 136 -0.36 -11.17 -16.26
C LYS A 136 0.88 -11.67 -15.51
N THR A 137 1.91 -10.84 -15.40
CA THR A 137 3.15 -11.21 -14.73
C THR A 137 3.04 -10.96 -13.23
N VAL A 138 3.25 -12.02 -12.45
CA VAL A 138 3.43 -11.97 -11.00
C VAL A 138 4.85 -12.42 -10.70
N THR A 139 5.55 -11.66 -9.87
CA THR A 139 6.93 -11.97 -9.47
C THR A 139 6.91 -12.45 -8.02
N ASP A 140 7.16 -13.73 -7.82
CA ASP A 140 7.38 -14.30 -6.49
C ASP A 140 8.84 -14.07 -6.09
N PHE A 141 9.03 -13.34 -4.99
CA PHE A 141 10.36 -13.10 -4.44
C PHE A 141 10.79 -14.27 -3.55
N VAL A 142 12.11 -14.49 -3.43
CA VAL A 142 12.71 -15.51 -2.56
C VAL A 142 12.39 -15.34 -1.06
N GLY A 143 11.78 -14.22 -0.68
CA GLY A 143 11.40 -13.90 0.69
C GLY A 143 12.51 -13.18 1.46
N CYS A 144 12.40 -13.20 2.78
CA CYS A 144 13.36 -12.58 3.69
C CYS A 144 14.33 -13.63 4.23
N TYR A 145 15.61 -13.28 4.31
CA TYR A 145 16.66 -14.09 4.93
C TYR A 145 17.30 -13.31 6.07
N ASP A 146 17.50 -13.97 7.21
CA ASP A 146 18.15 -13.37 8.36
C ASP A 146 19.65 -13.66 8.36
N GLN A 147 20.47 -12.61 8.30
CA GLN A 147 21.91 -12.71 8.58
C GLN A 147 22.13 -12.79 10.09
N VAL A 148 22.36 -14.00 10.60
CA VAL A 148 22.51 -14.22 12.05
C VAL A 148 23.87 -13.73 12.55
N ILE A 149 23.87 -12.55 13.20
CA ILE A 149 25.08 -11.96 13.81
C ILE A 149 25.43 -12.60 15.16
N SER A 150 24.41 -12.94 15.96
CA SER A 150 24.59 -13.58 17.28
C SER A 150 23.64 -14.77 17.41
N PRO A 151 24.14 -16.02 17.32
CA PRO A 151 23.30 -17.21 17.28
C PRO A 151 22.37 -17.35 18.49
N LEU A 152 22.88 -17.13 19.70
CA LEU A 152 22.09 -17.27 20.92
C LEU A 152 21.00 -16.20 21.02
N LYS A 153 21.33 -14.92 20.75
CA LYS A 153 20.35 -13.83 20.78
C LYS A 153 19.27 -14.03 19.73
N TYR A 154 19.66 -14.43 18.52
CA TYR A 154 18.73 -14.73 17.45
C TYR A 154 17.78 -15.87 17.83
N LYS A 155 18.32 -16.98 18.37
CA LYS A 155 17.50 -18.12 18.83
C LYS A 155 16.50 -17.70 19.91
N LEU A 156 16.92 -16.90 20.90
CA LEU A 156 16.02 -16.42 21.95
C LEU A 156 14.96 -15.46 21.39
N TRP A 157 15.35 -14.58 20.45
CA TRP A 157 14.45 -13.63 19.81
C TRP A 157 13.37 -14.32 18.98
N THR A 158 13.77 -15.27 18.13
CA THR A 158 12.83 -16.01 17.26
C THR A 158 11.99 -17.02 18.04
N ALA A 159 12.53 -17.63 19.09
CA ALA A 159 11.77 -18.57 19.91
C ALA A 159 10.63 -17.90 20.70
N ALA A 160 10.87 -16.70 21.24
CA ALA A 160 9.86 -16.01 22.06
C ALA A 160 10.02 -14.48 22.12
N GLY A 161 11.24 -13.95 21.99
CA GLY A 161 11.52 -12.52 22.21
C GLY A 161 10.66 -11.60 21.35
N GLU A 162 10.49 -11.89 20.06
CA GLU A 162 9.67 -11.06 19.17
C GLU A 162 8.20 -11.02 19.63
N ARG A 163 7.62 -12.18 19.93
CA ARG A 163 6.22 -12.29 20.36
C ARG A 163 5.99 -11.53 21.67
N ILE A 164 6.90 -11.69 22.63
CA ILE A 164 6.83 -11.00 23.92
C ILE A 164 6.97 -9.49 23.73
N ALA A 165 7.95 -9.04 22.95
CA ALA A 165 8.18 -7.62 22.68
C ALA A 165 6.96 -6.97 22.02
N ARG A 166 6.39 -7.61 20.98
CA ARG A 166 5.17 -7.14 20.32
C ARG A 166 3.98 -7.06 21.27
N GLN A 167 3.80 -8.08 22.12
CA GLN A 167 2.70 -8.11 23.08
C GLN A 167 2.83 -7.04 24.16
N ILE A 168 4.04 -6.83 24.69
CA ILE A 168 4.33 -5.76 25.65
C ILE A 168 4.08 -4.40 25.00
N TYR A 169 4.59 -4.18 23.79
CA TYR A 169 4.39 -2.93 23.06
C TYR A 169 2.90 -2.63 22.87
N THR A 170 2.15 -3.58 22.31
CA THR A 170 0.71 -3.41 22.03
C THR A 170 -0.09 -3.16 23.31
N ARG A 171 0.23 -3.83 24.43
CA ARG A 171 -0.43 -3.60 25.72
C ARG A 171 -0.12 -2.23 26.32
N ARG A 172 1.08 -1.70 26.08
CA ARG A 172 1.51 -0.40 26.60
C ARG A 172 1.00 0.77 25.77
N THR A 173 1.00 0.65 24.45
CA THR A 173 0.72 1.77 23.53
C THR A 173 -0.65 1.66 22.86
N GLY A 174 -1.26 0.48 22.85
CA GLY A 174 -2.43 0.18 22.02
C GLY A 174 -2.14 0.12 20.51
N GLN A 175 -0.87 0.34 20.10
CA GLN A 175 -0.45 0.39 18.71
C GLN A 175 0.19 -0.93 18.26
N GLN A 176 0.03 -1.26 16.98
CA GLN A 176 0.61 -2.47 16.37
C GLN A 176 1.94 -2.20 15.64
N PHE A 177 2.22 -0.93 15.35
CA PHE A 177 3.43 -0.52 14.67
C PHE A 177 4.32 0.21 15.67
N TYR A 178 5.54 -0.30 15.83
CA TYR A 178 6.62 0.35 16.54
C TYR A 178 7.41 1.28 15.61
#